data_AF-A0A7J9PEL1-F1
#
_entry.id   AF-A0A7J9PEL1-F1
#
_cell.length_a   1.000
_cell.length_b   1.000
_cell.length_c   1.000
_cell.angle_alpha   90.00
_cell.angle_beta   90.00
_cell.angle_gamma   90.00
#
_symmetry.space_group_name_H-M   'P 1'
#
loop_
_entity.id
_entity.type
_entity.pdbx_description
1 polymer ?
#
loop_
_entity_poly.entity_id
_entity_poly.type
_entity_poly.pdbx_seq_one_letter_code
_entity_poly.pdbx_strand_id
1 'polypeptide(L)'
;MEVFKNVVCPFCGTLCDDIEVLVENNHVVGTRNACRIGNAKFMHFEGAVRHENPLMRENKKDDFKKVDYETATEETARLLVEAKLPLIYGWSSAECHAQQLGVLLAEKTKAIVDNTASV
;
A
#
# COMPACT_ATOMS: atom_id res chain seq x y z
N MET A 1 -12.34 -14.37 20.21
CA MET A 1 -12.82 -13.61 19.04
C MET A 1 -13.26 -12.23 19.48
N GLU A 2 -12.59 -11.20 19.00
CA GLU A 2 -12.96 -9.80 19.16
C GLU A 2 -13.68 -9.31 17.90
N VAL A 3 -14.64 -8.39 18.05
CA VAL A 3 -15.41 -7.83 16.93
C VAL A 3 -15.25 -6.32 16.92
N PHE A 4 -14.64 -5.80 15.85
CA PHE A 4 -14.50 -4.37 15.60
C PHE A 4 -15.65 -3.92 14.70
N LYS A 5 -16.43 -2.93 15.16
CA LYS A 5 -17.60 -2.40 14.45
C LYS A 5 -17.30 -1.06 13.79
N ASN A 6 -18.14 -0.68 12.84
CA ASN A 6 -18.05 0.60 12.10
C ASN A 6 -16.67 0.77 11.43
N VAL A 7 -16.11 -0.33 10.91
CA VAL A 7 -14.85 -0.30 10.19
C VAL A 7 -15.12 0.13 8.75
N VAL A 8 -14.28 1.04 8.24
CA VAL A 8 -14.38 1.51 6.85
C VAL A 8 -13.76 0.49 5.89
N CYS A 9 -14.49 0.10 4.85
CA CYS A 9 -14.04 -0.80 3.81
C CYS A 9 -13.03 -0.11 2.88
N PRO A 10 -11.78 -0.61 2.77
CA PRO A 10 -10.73 0.07 2.02
C PRO A 10 -10.71 -0.30 0.52
N PHE A 11 -11.81 -0.80 -0.06
CA PHE A 11 -11.78 -1.37 -1.41
C PHE A 11 -12.17 -0.39 -2.54
N CYS A 12 -13.44 0.02 -2.62
CA CYS A 12 -13.97 0.82 -3.72
C CYS A 12 -14.50 2.17 -3.24
N GLY A 13 -14.88 3.03 -4.18
CA GLY A 13 -15.37 4.39 -3.91
C GLY A 13 -16.68 4.48 -3.12
N THR A 14 -17.41 3.38 -2.91
CA THR A 14 -18.59 3.38 -2.03
C THR A 14 -18.21 3.65 -0.58
N LEU A 15 -17.01 3.23 -0.16
CA LEU A 15 -16.47 3.49 1.18
C LEU A 15 -17.43 3.11 2.32
N CYS A 16 -18.02 1.91 2.26
CA CYS A 16 -18.93 1.42 3.32
C CYS A 16 -18.26 1.51 4.69
N ASP A 17 -18.95 2.09 5.68
CA ASP A 17 -18.44 2.41 7.01
C ASP A 17 -19.07 1.59 8.13
N ASP A 18 -19.80 0.52 7.76
CA ASP A 18 -20.57 -0.34 8.66
C ASP A 18 -20.01 -1.77 8.78
N ILE A 19 -18.75 -2.00 8.38
CA ILE A 19 -18.15 -3.34 8.38
C ILE A 19 -17.90 -3.80 9.82
N GLU A 20 -18.29 -5.04 10.13
CA GLU A 20 -17.80 -5.72 11.33
C GLU A 20 -16.61 -6.62 10.94
N VAL A 21 -15.46 -6.42 11.57
CA VAL A 21 -14.25 -7.23 11.36
C VAL A 21 -14.06 -8.16 12.55
N LEU A 22 -13.93 -9.46 12.27
CA LEU A 22 -13.77 -10.51 13.27
C LEU A 22 -12.28 -10.84 13.39
N VAL A 23 -11.73 -10.70 14.60
CA VAL A 23 -10.30 -10.85 14.86
C VAL A 23 -10.03 -11.89 15.94
N GLU A 24 -9.06 -12.76 15.68
CA GLU A 24 -8.55 -13.76 16.63
C GLU A 24 -7.03 -13.76 16.61
N ASN A 25 -6.38 -13.71 17.77
CA ASN A 25 -4.92 -13.74 17.89
C ASN A 25 -4.20 -12.72 16.97
N ASN A 26 -4.74 -11.50 16.89
CA ASN A 26 -4.25 -10.42 16.01
C ASN A 26 -4.31 -10.75 14.50
N HIS A 27 -5.21 -11.65 14.10
CA HIS A 27 -5.46 -12.03 12.71
C HIS A 27 -6.93 -11.84 12.36
N VAL A 28 -7.20 -11.27 11.19
CA VAL A 28 -8.58 -11.12 10.67
C VAL A 28 -9.05 -12.47 10.15
N VAL A 29 -10.10 -13.02 10.76
CA VAL A 29 -10.66 -14.34 10.42
C VAL A 29 -11.98 -14.26 9.66
N GLY A 30 -12.56 -13.07 9.53
CA GLY A 30 -13.79 -12.88 8.75
C GLY A 30 -14.32 -11.45 8.82
N THR A 31 -15.37 -11.20 8.04
CA THR A 31 -16.12 -9.94 8.07
C THR A 31 -17.63 -10.19 8.00
N ARG A 32 -18.43 -9.23 8.49
CA ARG A 32 -19.87 -9.11 8.21
C ARG A 32 -20.14 -7.79 7.50
N ASN A 33 -21.28 -7.69 6.83
CA ASN A 33 -21.73 -6.57 5.97
C ASN A 33 -20.88 -6.33 4.71
N ALA A 34 -19.60 -6.72 4.70
CA ALA A 34 -18.76 -6.60 3.51
C ALA A 34 -19.28 -7.45 2.34
N CYS A 35 -19.27 -6.89 1.14
CA CYS A 35 -19.50 -7.67 -0.09
C CYS A 35 -18.34 -8.66 -0.33
N ARG A 36 -18.49 -9.57 -1.31
CA ARG A 36 -17.46 -10.57 -1.66
C ARG A 36 -16.07 -9.96 -1.85
N ILE A 37 -15.98 -8.78 -2.48
CA ILE A 37 -14.71 -8.13 -2.79
C ILE A 37 -14.13 -7.44 -1.55
N GLY A 38 -14.96 -6.76 -0.75
CA GLY A 38 -14.56 -6.16 0.52
C GLY A 38 -14.02 -7.21 1.49
N ASN A 39 -14.73 -8.32 1.66
CA ASN A 39 -14.28 -9.45 2.49
C ASN A 39 -12.92 -9.99 2.01
N ALA A 40 -12.75 -10.17 0.70
CA ALA A 40 -11.47 -10.65 0.15
C ALA A 40 -10.29 -9.71 0.41
N LYS A 41 -10.51 -8.39 0.56
CA LYS A 41 -9.43 -7.45 0.91
C LYS A 41 -8.99 -7.55 2.37
N PHE A 42 -9.90 -7.90 3.29
CA PHE A 42 -9.59 -8.09 4.70
C PHE A 42 -8.93 -9.44 4.99
N MET A 43 -9.31 -10.48 4.25
CA MET A 43 -8.79 -11.83 4.45
C MET A 43 -7.40 -12.03 3.84
N HIS A 44 -6.57 -12.83 4.50
CA HIS A 44 -5.39 -13.42 3.88
C HIS A 44 -5.75 -14.78 3.29
N PHE A 45 -5.30 -15.07 2.07
CA PHE A 45 -5.56 -16.34 1.38
C PHE A 45 -4.30 -17.20 1.36
N GLU A 46 -4.47 -18.50 1.56
CA GLU A 46 -3.39 -19.47 1.46
C GLU A 46 -2.70 -19.38 0.09
N GLY A 47 -1.37 -19.35 0.09
CA GLY A 47 -0.54 -19.18 -1.11
C GLY A 47 -0.35 -17.71 -1.56
N ALA A 48 -1.04 -16.74 -0.96
CA ALA A 48 -0.78 -15.33 -1.24
C ALA A 48 0.55 -14.88 -0.61
N VAL A 49 1.30 -14.06 -1.34
CA VAL A 49 2.57 -13.50 -0.84
C VAL A 49 2.29 -12.20 -0.08
N ARG A 50 2.73 -12.15 1.18
CA ARG A 50 2.85 -10.90 1.95
C ARG A 50 4.32 -10.60 2.20
N HIS A 51 4.82 -9.51 1.63
CA HIS A 51 6.18 -9.05 1.91
C HIS A 51 6.25 -8.47 3.33
N GLU A 52 7.15 -9.00 4.15
CA GLU A 52 7.41 -8.55 5.52
C GLU A 52 8.71 -7.73 5.64
N ASN A 53 9.50 -7.69 4.56
CA ASN A 53 10.77 -6.98 4.50
C ASN A 53 10.87 -6.25 3.15
N PRO A 54 11.56 -5.09 3.10
CA PRO A 54 11.99 -4.49 1.86
C PRO A 54 12.83 -5.45 1.03
N LEU A 55 12.70 -5.33 -0.29
CA LEU A 55 13.37 -6.17 -1.26
C LEU A 55 14.06 -5.29 -2.31
N MET A 56 15.31 -5.60 -2.65
CA MET A 56 16.10 -4.86 -3.63
C MET A 56 16.78 -5.82 -4.61
N ARG A 57 17.01 -5.35 -5.85
CA ARG A 57 17.81 -6.05 -6.87
C ARG A 57 18.61 -5.02 -7.66
N GLU A 58 19.81 -5.39 -8.09
CA GLU A 58 20.69 -4.50 -8.86
C GLU A 58 20.31 -4.51 -10.34
N ASN A 59 20.11 -5.70 -10.92
CA ASN A 59 19.71 -5.83 -12.32
C ASN A 59 18.33 -6.45 -12.46
N LYS A 60 17.66 -6.19 -13.60
CA LYS A 60 16.34 -6.76 -13.92
C LYS A 60 16.31 -8.29 -13.93
N LYS A 61 17.47 -8.93 -14.17
CA LYS A 61 17.61 -10.39 -14.24
C LYS A 61 17.98 -11.03 -12.89
N ASP A 62 18.32 -10.24 -11.89
CA ASP A 62 18.73 -10.75 -10.59
C ASP A 62 17.50 -11.04 -9.72
N ASP A 63 17.66 -12.01 -8.83
CA ASP A 63 16.70 -12.28 -7.76
C ASP A 63 16.69 -11.14 -6.75
N PHE A 64 15.51 -10.89 -6.16
CA PHE A 64 15.36 -9.93 -5.08
C PHE A 64 16.06 -10.43 -3.81
N LYS A 65 16.83 -9.54 -3.19
CA LYS A 65 17.47 -9.76 -1.89
C LYS A 65 16.72 -8.97 -0.82
N LYS A 66 16.57 -9.56 0.36
CA LYS A 66 16.05 -8.87 1.54
C LYS A 66 17.06 -7.81 2.00
N VAL A 67 16.57 -6.62 2.29
CA VAL A 67 17.34 -5.50 2.87
C VAL A 67 16.51 -4.84 3.98
N ASP A 68 17.16 -4.05 4.82
CA ASP A 68 16.47 -3.26 5.84
C ASP A 68 15.79 -2.01 5.24
N TYR A 69 14.96 -1.35 6.04
CA TYR A 69 14.23 -0.16 5.61
C TYR A 69 15.11 1.05 5.33
N GLU A 70 16.22 1.23 6.06
CA GLU A 70 17.12 2.37 5.87
C GLU A 70 17.83 2.25 4.52
N THR A 71 18.40 1.08 4.23
CA THR A 71 19.03 0.76 2.95
C THR A 71 18.06 0.95 1.77
N ALA A 72 16.83 0.41 1.85
CA ALA A 72 15.85 0.54 0.78
C ALA A 72 15.37 1.99 0.57
N THR A 73 15.22 2.74 1.66
CA THR A 73 14.74 4.13 1.61
C THR A 73 15.81 5.04 1.04
N GLU A 74 17.07 4.90 1.46
CA GLU A 74 18.19 5.71 0.99
C GLU A 74 18.43 5.51 -0.51
N GLU A 75 18.41 4.25 -0.98
CA GLU A 75 18.56 3.96 -2.40
C GLU A 75 17.39 4.54 -3.22
N THR A 76 16.16 4.47 -2.71
CA THR A 76 15.00 5.08 -3.37
C THR A 76 15.13 6.60 -3.44
N ALA A 77 15.60 7.24 -2.35
CA ALA A 77 15.84 8.68 -2.32
C ALA A 77 16.92 9.09 -3.32
N ARG A 78 18.03 8.36 -3.39
CA ARG A 78 19.11 8.57 -4.37
C ARG A 78 18.57 8.51 -5.80
N LEU A 79 17.79 7.48 -6.13
CA LEU A 79 17.18 7.34 -7.47
C LEU A 79 16.27 8.51 -7.82
N LEU A 80 15.45 8.98 -6.88
CA LEU A 80 14.54 10.10 -7.10
C LEU A 80 15.29 11.43 -7.27
N VAL A 81 16.37 11.66 -6.51
CA VAL A 81 17.19 12.88 -6.58
C VAL A 81 18.04 12.94 -7.85
N GLU A 82 18.57 11.81 -8.31
CA GLU A 82 19.37 11.73 -9.54
C GLU A 82 18.52 11.73 -10.82
N ALA A 83 17.23 11.41 -10.71
CA ALA A 83 16.33 11.37 -11.86
C ALA A 83 16.14 12.75 -12.50
N LYS A 84 16.18 12.80 -13.83
CA LYS A 84 15.93 14.05 -14.60
C LYS A 84 14.44 14.39 -14.71
N LEU A 85 13.57 13.38 -14.68
CA LEU A 85 12.12 13.50 -14.78
C LEU A 85 11.44 12.34 -14.03
N PRO A 86 11.48 12.33 -12.69
CA PRO A 86 10.85 11.27 -11.91
C PRO A 86 9.32 11.30 -12.05
N LEU A 87 8.70 10.12 -12.02
CA LEU A 87 7.24 9.94 -11.96
C LEU A 87 6.89 9.19 -10.68
N ILE A 88 5.97 9.75 -9.89
CA ILE A 88 5.43 9.12 -8.69
C ILE A 88 3.93 8.89 -8.90
N TYR A 89 3.57 7.65 -9.22
CA TYR A 89 2.23 7.26 -9.71
C TYR A 89 1.49 6.32 -8.75
N GLY A 90 0.15 6.40 -8.73
CA GLY A 90 -0.73 5.42 -8.10
C GLY A 90 -1.74 6.04 -7.15
N TRP A 91 -1.38 6.18 -5.87
CA TRP A 91 -2.07 6.90 -4.78
C TRP A 91 -3.49 6.47 -4.38
N SER A 92 -4.34 6.00 -5.29
CA SER A 92 -5.79 5.80 -5.08
C SER A 92 -6.17 4.74 -4.04
N SER A 93 -5.20 4.02 -3.49
CA SER A 93 -5.36 3.04 -2.40
C SER A 93 -4.53 3.37 -1.16
N ALA A 94 -4.00 4.58 -1.07
CA ALA A 94 -3.31 5.13 0.10
C ALA A 94 -4.20 6.17 0.81
N GLU A 95 -3.99 6.37 2.11
CA GLU A 95 -4.70 7.39 2.87
C GLU A 95 -4.14 8.81 2.61
N CYS A 96 -4.87 9.84 3.03
CA CYS A 96 -4.60 11.22 2.63
C CYS A 96 -3.28 11.79 3.15
N HIS A 97 -2.79 11.40 4.32
CA HIS A 97 -1.50 11.91 4.85
C HIS A 97 -0.32 11.38 4.03
N ALA A 98 -0.36 10.11 3.62
CA ALA A 98 0.61 9.54 2.69
C ALA A 98 0.59 10.27 1.34
N GLN A 99 -0.59 10.63 0.83
CA GLN A 99 -0.72 11.44 -0.38
C GLN A 99 -0.12 12.85 -0.20
N GLN A 100 -0.37 13.51 0.93
CA GLN A 100 0.22 14.82 1.26
C GLN A 100 1.75 14.78 1.28
N LEU A 101 2.33 13.77 1.95
CA LEU A 101 3.78 13.56 1.95
C LEU A 101 4.31 13.22 0.55
N GLY A 102 3.51 12.50 -0.25
CA GLY A 102 3.80 12.22 -1.65
C GLY A 102 3.93 13.48 -2.51
N VAL A 103 3.00 14.41 -2.36
CA VAL A 103 3.05 15.72 -3.04
C VAL A 103 4.30 16.50 -2.60
N LEU A 104 4.57 16.55 -1.29
CA LEU A 104 5.78 17.21 -0.77
C LEU A 104 7.07 16.59 -1.30
N LEU A 105 7.14 15.26 -1.40
CA LEU A 105 8.26 14.54 -1.97
C LEU A 105 8.45 14.90 -3.45
N ALA A 106 7.36 15.00 -4.20
CA ALA A 106 7.41 15.36 -5.60
C ALA A 106 7.86 16.80 -5.83
N GLU A 107 7.42 17.75 -4.99
CA GLU A 107 7.93 19.12 -5.04
C GLU A 107 9.46 19.16 -4.84
N LYS A 108 9.97 18.41 -3.86
CA LYS A 108 11.41 18.33 -3.56
C LYS A 108 12.22 17.71 -4.69
N THR A 109 11.65 16.73 -5.37
CA THR A 109 12.32 15.95 -6.43
C THR A 109 11.97 16.44 -7.84
N LYS A 110 11.14 17.48 -7.96
CA LYS A 110 10.58 17.99 -9.23
C LYS A 110 9.92 16.89 -10.07
N ALA A 111 9.27 15.96 -9.39
CA ALA A 111 8.61 14.82 -10.02
C ALA A 111 7.25 15.21 -10.60
N ILE A 112 6.80 14.41 -11.57
CA ILE A 112 5.41 14.35 -11.98
C ILE A 112 4.67 13.47 -10.97
N VAL A 113 3.54 13.96 -10.46
CA VAL A 113 2.62 13.19 -9.61
C VAL A 113 1.35 12.95 -10.38
N ASP A 114 0.91 11.70 -10.42
CA ASP A 114 -0.35 11.32 -11.05
C ASP A 114 -0.98 10.13 -10.33
N ASN A 115 -2.31 9.99 -10.39
CA ASN A 115 -3.04 8.89 -9.74
C ASN A 115 -3.78 8.04 -10.78
N THR A 116 -4.50 7.02 -10.33
CA THR A 116 -5.22 6.11 -11.25
C THR A 116 -6.45 6.73 -11.92
N ALA A 117 -6.75 8.02 -11.73
CA ALA A 117 -7.89 8.67 -12.39
C ALA A 117 -7.58 9.05 -13.85
N SER A 118 -6.31 8.96 -14.27
CA SER A 118 -5.84 9.24 -15.63
C SER A 118 -5.90 8.04 -16.59
N VAL A 119 -6.32 6.85 -16.11
CA VAL A 119 -6.42 5.58 -16.86
C VAL A 119 -7.87 5.12 -16.92
#